data_AF-A0A8I1QKX7-F1
#
_entry.id   AF-A0A8I1QKX7-F1
#
_cell.length_a   1.000
_cell.length_b   1.000
_cell.length_c   1.000
_cell.angle_alpha   90.00
_cell.angle_beta   90.00
_cell.angle_gamma   90.00
#
_symmetry.space_group_name_H-M   'P 1'
#
loop_
_entity.id
_entity.type
_entity.pdbx_description
1 polymer ?
#
loop_
_entity_poly.entity_id
_entity_poly.type
_entity_poly.pdbx_seq_one_letter_code
_entity_poly.pdbx_strand_id
1 'polypeptide(L)' 'MLYQPKRRNPAAALARHVLVALAGVFGGLGRSAADSAYLDGMRGSELEDLGLRRVDDGSYRTFK' A
#
# COMPACT_ATOMS: atom_id res chain seq x y z
N MET A 1 37.14 26.57 21.11
CA MET A 1 36.93 25.17 20.69
C MET A 1 36.05 25.19 19.44
N LEU A 2 36.61 24.90 18.27
CA LEU A 2 35.88 24.95 17.00
C LEU A 2 34.88 23.78 16.96
N TYR A 3 33.59 24.09 16.80
CA TYR A 3 32.55 23.08 16.62
C TYR A 3 32.82 22.30 15.33
N GLN A 4 33.20 21.02 15.44
CA GLN A 4 33.26 20.12 14.29
C GLN A 4 31.87 19.51 14.07
N PRO A 5 31.20 19.78 12.93
CA PRO A 5 29.92 19.15 12.65
C PRO A 5 30.13 17.64 12.47
N LYS A 6 29.39 16.86 13.25
CA LYS A 6 29.36 15.39 13.21
C LYS A 6 29.18 14.94 11.76
N ARG A 7 30.15 14.19 11.21
CA ARG A 7 30.10 13.66 9.84
C ARG A 7 28.75 12.98 9.60
N ARG A 8 27.96 13.50 8.67
CA ARG A 8 26.73 12.86 8.19
C ARG A 8 27.10 11.46 7.73
N ASN A 9 26.54 10.44 8.38
CA ASN A 9 26.87 9.05 8.10
C ASN A 9 25.97 8.57 6.95
N PRO A 10 26.48 8.44 5.71
CA PRO A 10 25.66 8.15 4.54
C PRO A 10 24.97 6.78 4.65
N ALA A 11 25.58 5.83 5.36
CA ALA A 11 24.99 4.51 5.64
C ALA A 11 23.69 4.60 6.44
N ALA A 12 23.60 5.52 7.41
CA ALA A 12 22.38 5.73 8.19
C ALA A 12 21.25 6.36 7.34
N ALA A 13 21.62 7.25 6.41
CA ALA A 13 20.66 7.82 5.46
C ALA A 13 20.13 6.74 4.51
N LEU A 14 21.01 5.88 3.97
CA LEU A 14 20.63 4.78 3.09
C LEU A 14 19.67 3.80 3.80
N ALA A 15 20.01 3.38 5.01
CA ALA A 15 19.17 2.47 5.80
C ALA A 15 17.75 3.02 6.03
N ARG A 16 17.64 4.33 6.30
CA ARG A 16 16.34 4.99 6.46
C ARG A 16 15.52 4.98 5.18
N HIS A 17 16.14 5.19 4.01
CA HIS A 17 15.43 5.13 2.73
C HIS A 17 14.93 3.71 2.42
N VAL A 18 15.75 2.70 2.69
CA VAL A 18 15.36 1.30 2.50
C VAL A 18 14.19 0.93 3.41
N LEU A 19 14.22 1.32 4.68
CA LEU A 19 13.12 1.08 5.62
C LEU A 19 11.83 1.77 5.18
N VAL A 20 11.90 3.02 4.70
CA VAL A 20 10.73 3.75 4.20
C VAL A 20 10.18 3.10 2.93
N ALA A 21 11.05 2.64 2.02
CA ALA A 21 10.63 1.93 0.82
C ALA A 21 9.92 0.61 1.16
N LEU A 22 10.49 -0.19 2.06
CA LEU A 22 9.87 -1.42 2.54
C LEU A 22 8.53 -1.15 3.22
N ALA A 23 8.46 -0.16 4.12
CA ALA A 23 7.21 0.24 4.77
C ALA A 23 6.14 0.70 3.75
N GLY A 24 6.53 1.40 2.70
CA GLY A 24 5.64 1.79 1.60
C GLY A 24 5.11 0.59 0.82
N VAL A 25 5.97 -0.38 0.50
CA VAL A 25 5.58 -1.63 -0.19
C VAL A 25 4.62 -2.44 0.67
N PHE A 26 4.96 -2.71 1.93
CA PHE A 26 4.10 -3.48 2.84
C PHE A 26 2.80 -2.74 3.17
N GLY A 27 2.83 -1.41 3.30
CA GLY A 27 1.63 -0.59 3.47
C GLY A 27 0.71 -0.62 2.25
N GLY A 28 1.26 -0.57 1.03
CA GLY A 28 0.50 -0.65 -0.22
C GLY A 28 -0.09 -2.04 -0.49
N LEU A 29 0.68 -3.10 -0.22
CA LEU A 29 0.20 -4.48 -0.28
C LEU A 29 -0.89 -4.75 0.76
N GLY A 30 -0.70 -4.30 2.01
CA GLY A 30 -1.69 -4.46 3.08
C GLY A 30 -3.00 -3.74 2.77
N ARG A 31 -2.93 -2.54 2.17
CA ARG A 31 -4.13 -1.81 1.74
C ARG A 31 -4.85 -2.51 0.59
N SER A 32 -4.11 -2.99 -0.41
CA SER A 32 -4.72 -3.73 -1.54
C SER A 32 -5.38 -5.03 -1.09
N ALA A 33 -4.76 -5.75 -0.15
CA ALA A 33 -5.32 -6.96 0.43
C ALA A 33 -6.55 -6.67 1.30
N ALA A 34 -6.52 -5.60 2.11
CA ALA A 34 -7.65 -5.17 2.92
C ALA A 34 -8.84 -4.72 2.06
N ASP A 35 -8.59 -3.98 0.98
CA ASP A 35 -9.62 -3.55 0.03
C ASP A 35 -10.24 -4.78 -0.65
N SER A 36 -9.45 -5.77 -1.06
CA SER A 36 -9.99 -7.03 -1.62
C SER A 36 -10.80 -7.84 -0.62
N ALA A 37 -10.38 -7.92 0.64
CA ALA A 37 -11.08 -8.66 1.69
C ALA A 37 -12.40 -7.97 2.10
N TYR A 38 -12.41 -6.63 2.09
CA TYR A 38 -13.62 -5.85 2.31
C TYR A 38 -14.63 -6.10 1.20
N LEU A 39 -14.20 -6.05 -0.06
CA LEU A 39 -15.05 -6.31 -1.22
C LEU A 39 -15.52 -7.78 -1.31
N ASP A 40 -14.71 -8.74 -0.83
CA ASP A 40 -15.08 -10.17 -0.77
C ASP A 40 -16.23 -10.45 0.20
N GLY A 41 -16.36 -9.61 1.24
CA GLY A 41 -17.45 -9.69 2.22
C GLY A 41 -18.76 -9.05 1.75
N MET A 42 -18.74 -8.28 0.67
CA MET A 42 -19.92 -7.57 0.16
C MET A 42 -20.78 -8.46 -0.74
N ARG A 43 -22.10 -8.29 -0.67
CA ARG A 43 -23.01 -8.98 -1.59
C ARG A 43 -22.89 -8.37 -2.98
N GLY A 44 -23.15 -9.18 -4.03
CA GLY A 44 -23.06 -8.72 -5.42
C GLY A 44 -23.85 -7.44 -5.72
N SER A 45 -25.01 -7.25 -5.09
CA SER A 45 -25.81 -6.02 -5.21
C SER A 45 -25.14 -4.79 -4.63
N GLU A 46 -24.37 -4.93 -3.55
CA GLU A 46 -23.67 -3.81 -2.91
C GLU A 46 -22.41 -3.43 -3.68
N LEU A 47 -21.78 -4.40 -4.36
CA LEU A 47 -20.71 -4.14 -5.32
C LEU A 47 -21.25 -3.39 -6.53
N GLU A 48 -22.44 -3.76 -7.03
CA GLU A 48 -23.10 -3.07 -8.14
C GLU A 48 -23.42 -1.61 -7.80
N ASP A 49 -23.88 -1.32 -6.58
CA ASP A 49 -24.12 0.06 -6.09
C ASP A 49 -22.83 0.89 -6.02
N LEU A 50 -21.68 0.25 -5.77
CA LEU A 50 -20.36 0.88 -5.82
C LEU A 50 -19.83 1.05 -7.26
N GLY A 51 -20.58 0.61 -8.26
CA GLY A 51 -20.13 0.59 -9.65
C GLY A 51 -19.02 -0.43 -9.89
N LEU A 52 -18.94 -1.49 -9.07
CA LEU A 52 -17.94 -2.54 -9.14
C LEU A 52 -18.59 -3.90 -9.47
N ARG A 53 -17.91 -4.72 -10.28
CA ARG A 53 -18.27 -6.11 -10.53
C ARG A 53 -17.11 -7.03 -10.20
N ARG A 54 -17.41 -8.17 -9.60
CA ARG A 54 -16.45 -9.26 -9.40
C ARG A 54 -16.27 -10.02 -10.71
N VAL A 55 -15.03 -10.25 -11.11
CA VAL A 55 -14.66 -11.01 -12.31
C VAL A 55 -14.30 -12.44 -11.90
N ASP A 56 -14.42 -13.40 -12.82
CA ASP A 56 -14.19 -14.84 -12.57
C ASP A 56 -12.78 -15.17 -12.07
N ASP A 57 -11.82 -14.26 -12.21
CA ASP A 57 -10.45 -14.35 -11.68
C ASP A 57 -10.32 -13.86 -10.22
N GLY A 58 -11.43 -13.47 -9.59
CA GLY A 58 -11.46 -12.92 -8.23
C GLY A 58 -11.09 -11.43 -8.15
N SER A 59 -10.83 -10.77 -9.29
CA SER A 59 -10.56 -9.33 -9.34
C SER A 59 -11.84 -8.49 -9.41
N TYR A 60 -11.73 -7.21 -9.07
CA TYR A 60 -12.83 -6.25 -9.12
C TYR A 60 -12.63 -5.26 -10.26
N ARG A 61 -13.68 -5.01 -11.06
CA ARG A 61 -13.65 -4.09 -12.20
C ARG A 61 -14.78 -3.09 -12.10
N THR A 62 -14.54 -1.83 -12.46
CA THR A 62 -15.61 -0.84 -12.55
C THR A 62 -16.50 -1.11 -13.76
N PHE A 63 -17.80 -0.84 -13.62
CA PHE A 63 -18.68 -0.69 -14.78
C PHE A 63 -18.24 0.57 -15.51
N LYS A 64 -17.82 0.42 -16.76
CA LYS A 64 -17.37 1.54 -17.60
C LYS A 64 -18.57 2.19 -18.27
#